data_AF-A0A9X0CYR2-F1
#
_entry.id   AF-A0A9X0CYR2-F1
#
_cell.length_a   1.000
_cell.length_b   1.000
_cell.length_c   1.000
_cell.angle_alpha   90.00
_cell.angle_beta   90.00
_cell.angle_gamma   90.00
#
_symmetry.space_group_name_H-M   'P 1'
#
loop_
_entity.id
_entity.type
_entity.pdbx_description
1 polymer ?
#
loop_
_entity_poly.entity_id
_entity_poly.type
_entity_poly.pdbx_seq_one_letter_code
_entity_poly.pdbx_strand_id
1 'polypeptide(L)'
;MLALSLFFFTRGQDFRPAFKQLAVLGSLFPDVPIVGLTATASRRTQNVITEVLGLKTPVKIIGNVDRPNIFIGKYRRGPSRLGIKSFGSVLRPIAEQLKVELTEYPITVIYLPLKWCGTAYNLFCEILGDSQYFPEGCPRIPENRLFAQYHAPQTARMKTEILQQLLLEDPTVRVVFATVALGMGVNISHIHQVIHLMVP
;
A
#
# COMPACT_ATOMS: atom_id res chain seq x y z
N MET A 1 27.87 -10.48 -13.82
CA MET A 1 28.10 -9.30 -12.95
C MET A 1 27.20 -9.45 -11.74
N LEU A 2 27.75 -9.86 -10.59
CA LEU A 2 26.99 -10.02 -9.34
C LEU A 2 26.84 -8.63 -8.70
N ALA A 3 25.64 -8.05 -8.75
CA ALA A 3 25.32 -6.84 -8.00
C ALA A 3 24.68 -7.26 -6.67
N LEU A 4 25.31 -6.88 -5.55
CA LEU A 4 24.68 -7.03 -4.24
C LEU A 4 23.73 -5.84 -4.01
N SER A 5 22.43 -6.12 -3.99
CA SER A 5 21.40 -5.14 -3.63
C SER A 5 21.16 -5.17 -2.12
N LEU A 6 21.47 -4.07 -1.43
CA LEU A 6 21.30 -3.97 0.02
C LEU A 6 20.24 -2.92 0.39
N PHE A 7 19.25 -3.32 1.18
CA PHE A 7 18.17 -2.46 1.68
C PHE A 7 18.57 -1.81 3.00
N PHE A 8 18.70 -0.48 3.05
CA PHE A 8 19.18 0.22 4.25
C PHE A 8 18.19 1.23 4.88
N PHE A 9 18.02 1.03 6.19
CA PHE A 9 18.11 2.03 7.27
C PHE A 9 17.19 3.26 7.25
N THR A 10 16.08 3.22 7.99
CA THR A 10 15.23 4.40 8.17
C THR A 10 14.65 4.63 9.58
N ARG A 11 15.06 3.88 10.63
CA ARG A 11 14.44 3.99 11.96
C ARG A 11 15.36 4.11 13.19
N GLY A 12 16.64 4.43 13.02
CA GLY A 12 17.58 4.72 14.14
C GLY A 12 18.76 3.76 14.24
N GLN A 13 19.73 4.07 15.11
CA GLN A 13 21.01 3.35 15.31
C GLN A 13 20.86 1.84 15.59
N ASP A 14 19.73 1.44 16.18
CA ASP A 14 19.42 0.07 16.59
C ASP A 14 18.53 -0.68 15.58
N PHE A 15 18.15 -0.04 14.48
CA PHE A 15 17.30 -0.67 13.48
C PHE A 15 18.11 -1.67 12.65
N ARG A 16 17.92 -2.96 12.95
CA ARG A 16 18.57 -4.13 12.30
C ARG A 16 20.11 -4.03 12.39
N PRO A 17 20.70 -4.25 13.57
CA PRO A 17 22.14 -4.09 13.81
C PRO A 17 23.02 -4.95 12.89
N ALA A 18 22.50 -6.08 12.40
CA ALA A 18 23.15 -6.93 11.40
C ALA A 18 23.59 -6.16 10.13
N PHE A 19 22.88 -5.10 9.76
CA PHE A 19 23.25 -4.29 8.60
C PHE A 19 24.60 -3.58 8.74
N LYS A 20 25.05 -3.28 9.97
CA LYS A 20 26.38 -2.69 10.21
C LYS A 20 27.52 -3.66 9.85
N GLN A 21 27.25 -4.96 9.87
CA GLN A 21 28.25 -5.99 9.54
C GLN A 21 28.47 -6.13 8.03
N LEU A 22 27.61 -5.53 7.20
CA LEU A 22 27.73 -5.63 5.73
C LEU A 22 28.97 -4.93 5.17
N ALA A 23 29.60 -4.03 5.94
CA ALA A 23 30.88 -3.42 5.58
C ALA A 23 31.96 -4.46 5.25
N VAL A 24 31.92 -5.61 5.94
CA VAL A 24 32.87 -6.72 5.75
C VAL A 24 32.84 -7.24 4.30
N LEU A 25 31.69 -7.16 3.62
CA LEU A 25 31.58 -7.60 2.23
C LEU A 25 32.46 -6.78 1.29
N GLY A 26 32.59 -5.47 1.54
CA GLY A 26 33.50 -4.62 0.77
C GLY A 26 34.98 -4.97 0.99
N SER A 27 35.33 -5.54 2.16
CA SER A 27 36.68 -6.02 2.45
C SER A 27 36.95 -7.40 1.86
N LEU A 28 35.96 -8.30 1.90
CA LEU A 28 36.09 -9.66 1.37
C LEU A 28 36.06 -9.71 -0.16
N PHE A 29 35.32 -8.78 -0.79
CA PHE A 29 35.12 -8.73 -2.24
C PHE A 29 35.42 -7.32 -2.79
N PRO A 30 36.69 -6.88 -2.77
CA PRO A 30 37.06 -5.51 -3.12
C PRO A 30 36.74 -5.13 -4.58
N ASP A 31 36.72 -6.10 -5.48
CA ASP A 31 36.46 -5.88 -6.91
C ASP A 31 34.97 -5.95 -7.29
N VAL A 32 34.09 -6.29 -6.33
CA VAL A 32 32.65 -6.42 -6.58
C VAL A 32 31.95 -5.10 -6.29
N PRO A 33 31.20 -4.51 -7.25
CA PRO A 33 30.48 -3.27 -7.01
C PRO A 33 29.32 -3.47 -6.03
N ILE A 34 29.18 -2.54 -5.08
CA ILE A 34 28.10 -2.52 -4.10
C ILE A 34 27.06 -1.47 -4.51
N VAL A 35 25.78 -1.86 -4.52
CA VAL A 35 24.65 -0.97 -4.82
C VAL A 35 23.76 -0.83 -3.58
N GLY A 36 23.69 0.38 -3.03
CA GLY A 36 22.77 0.73 -1.95
C GLY A 36 21.50 1.36 -2.50
N LEU A 37 20.34 0.78 -2.17
CA LEU A 37 19.04 1.29 -2.60
C LEU A 37 18.25 1.80 -1.40
N THR A 38 17.69 3.01 -1.52
CA THR A 38 16.87 3.63 -0.48
C THR A 38 15.85 4.58 -1.09
N ALA A 39 14.64 4.61 -0.52
CA ALA A 39 13.55 5.47 -0.99
C ALA A 39 13.50 6.82 -0.24
N THR A 40 13.96 6.88 1.00
CA THR A 40 13.70 8.02 1.91
C THR A 40 14.94 8.56 2.62
N ALA A 41 16.15 8.21 2.18
CA ALA A 41 17.37 8.66 2.84
C ALA A 41 17.65 10.15 2.63
N SER A 42 17.60 10.92 3.72
CA SER A 42 18.11 12.29 3.76
C SER A 42 19.61 12.35 3.45
N ARG A 43 20.15 13.53 3.10
CA ARG A 43 21.60 13.71 2.85
C ARG A 43 22.48 13.18 4.00
N ARG A 44 22.07 13.44 5.26
CA ARG A 44 22.75 12.90 6.45
C ARG A 44 22.73 11.38 6.48
N THR A 45 21.57 10.78 6.20
CA THR A 45 21.40 9.32 6.19
C THR A 45 22.24 8.68 5.08
N GLN A 46 22.31 9.30 3.90
CA GLN A 46 23.16 8.84 2.79
C GLN A 46 24.65 8.82 3.18
N ASN A 47 25.12 9.82 3.93
CA ASN A 47 26.51 9.87 4.41
C ASN A 47 26.79 8.76 5.43
N VAL A 48 25.87 8.54 6.37
CA VAL A 48 25.98 7.43 7.34
C VAL A 48 26.00 6.08 6.62
N ILE A 49 25.13 5.87 5.62
CA ILE A 49 25.11 4.62 4.83
C ILE A 49 26.45 4.44 4.10
N THR A 50 26.97 5.50 3.49
CA THR A 50 28.28 5.48 2.78
C THR A 50 29.41 5.06 3.71
N GLU A 51 29.46 5.65 4.91
CA GLU A 51 30.48 5.36 5.93
C GLU A 51 30.34 3.94 6.48
N VAL A 52 29.14 3.54 6.91
CA VAL A 52 28.87 2.22 7.49
C VAL A 52 29.15 1.10 6.49
N LEU A 53 28.90 1.31 5.20
CA LEU A 53 29.19 0.32 4.16
C LEU A 53 30.63 0.36 3.63
N GLY A 54 31.44 1.33 4.05
CA GLY A 54 32.80 1.50 3.54
C GLY A 54 32.85 1.82 2.04
N LEU A 55 31.82 2.48 1.49
CA LEU A 55 31.77 2.78 0.05
C LEU A 55 32.81 3.84 -0.30
N LYS A 56 33.77 3.48 -1.15
CA LYS A 56 34.79 4.40 -1.67
C LYS A 56 34.19 5.21 -2.82
N THR A 57 34.07 6.53 -2.62
CA THR A 57 33.61 7.50 -3.65
C THR A 57 32.38 7.02 -4.45
N PRO A 58 31.23 6.73 -3.80
CA PRO A 58 30.07 6.17 -4.50
C PRO A 58 29.43 7.21 -5.43
N VAL A 59 29.00 6.75 -6.60
CA VAL A 59 28.11 7.54 -7.46
C VAL A 59 26.73 7.61 -6.80
N LYS A 60 26.22 8.82 -6.59
CA LYS A 60 24.89 9.06 -6.02
C LYS A 60 23.89 9.38 -7.12
N ILE A 61 22.93 8.47 -7.33
CA ILE A 61 21.82 8.67 -8.28
C ILE A 61 20.57 8.99 -7.47
N ILE A 62 20.02 10.19 -7.64
CA ILE A 62 18.84 10.65 -6.91
C ILE A 62 17.70 10.82 -7.92
N GLY A 63 16.65 10.01 -7.77
CA GLY A 63 15.44 10.12 -8.57
C GLY A 63 14.55 11.28 -8.12
N ASN A 64 13.78 11.84 -9.04
CA ASN A 64 12.69 12.74 -8.68
C ASN A 64 11.55 11.92 -8.06
N VAL A 65 11.09 12.33 -6.89
CA VAL A 65 9.96 11.71 -6.19
C VAL A 65 8.61 12.22 -6.70
N ASP A 66 8.61 13.34 -7.43
CA ASP A 66 7.40 13.93 -7.96
C ASP A 66 6.71 13.00 -8.97
N ARG A 67 5.39 12.97 -8.87
CA ARG A 67 4.51 12.16 -9.72
C ARG A 67 3.45 13.10 -10.26
N PRO A 68 3.68 13.76 -11.41
CA PRO A 68 2.78 14.79 -11.94
C PRO A 68 1.38 14.24 -12.28
N ASN A 69 1.25 12.92 -12.39
CA ASN A 69 -0.01 12.21 -12.60
C ASN A 69 -0.80 11.93 -11.29
N ILE A 70 -0.31 12.37 -10.12
CA ILE A 70 -0.97 12.19 -8.82
C ILE A 70 -1.52 13.52 -8.32
N PHE A 71 -2.85 13.61 -8.23
CA PHE A 71 -3.54 14.77 -7.68
C PHE A 71 -3.81 14.58 -6.19
N ILE A 72 -3.47 15.58 -5.37
CA ILE A 72 -3.63 15.53 -3.92
C ILE A 72 -4.76 16.46 -3.49
N GLY A 73 -5.81 15.89 -2.87
CA GLY A 73 -6.94 16.63 -2.31
C GLY A 73 -7.04 16.46 -0.79
N LYS A 74 -7.61 17.46 -0.12
CA LYS A 74 -7.96 17.39 1.32
C LYS A 74 -9.43 17.74 1.52
N TYR A 75 -10.13 16.91 2.27
CA TYR A 75 -11.56 17.08 2.54
C TYR A 75 -11.80 17.03 4.04
N ARG A 76 -12.67 17.92 4.53
CA ARG A 76 -13.06 17.90 5.94
C ARG A 76 -14.07 16.77 6.15
N ARG A 77 -13.68 15.81 6.99
CA ARG A 77 -14.57 14.79 7.53
C ARG A 77 -15.28 15.31 8.79
N GLY A 78 -16.44 14.72 9.12
CA GLY A 78 -17.11 15.00 10.39
C GLY A 78 -16.21 14.77 11.62
N PRO A 79 -16.56 15.34 12.79
CA PRO A 79 -15.71 15.24 13.97
C PRO A 79 -15.55 13.79 14.47
N SER A 80 -14.34 13.42 14.90
CA SER A 80 -14.00 12.05 15.33
C SER A 80 -14.85 11.53 16.50
N ARG A 81 -15.40 12.43 17.33
CA ARG A 81 -16.33 12.07 18.42
C ARG A 81 -17.60 11.35 17.94
N LEU A 82 -17.96 11.50 16.66
CA LEU A 82 -19.09 10.80 16.06
C LEU A 82 -18.75 9.35 15.66
N GLY A 83 -17.52 8.89 15.92
CA GLY A 83 -17.08 7.52 15.67
C GLY A 83 -17.35 7.11 14.22
N ILE A 84 -18.09 6.00 14.07
CA ILE A 84 -18.43 5.45 12.76
C ILE A 84 -19.24 6.40 11.88
N LYS A 85 -20.13 7.23 12.47
CA LYS A 85 -20.95 8.16 11.70
C LYS A 85 -20.11 9.17 10.93
N SER A 86 -18.94 9.50 11.46
CA SER A 86 -18.02 10.39 10.78
C SER A 86 -17.33 9.74 9.56
N PHE A 87 -17.04 8.43 9.59
CA PHE A 87 -16.58 7.74 8.38
C PHE A 87 -17.71 7.48 7.41
N GLY A 88 -18.92 7.23 7.92
CA GLY A 88 -20.12 7.03 7.11
C GLY A 88 -20.41 8.18 6.15
N SER A 89 -20.15 9.44 6.54
CA SER A 89 -20.34 10.59 5.64
C SER A 89 -19.41 10.59 4.42
N VAL A 90 -18.33 9.80 4.46
CA VAL A 90 -17.39 9.62 3.33
C VAL A 90 -17.66 8.30 2.62
N LEU A 91 -17.89 7.23 3.38
CA LEU A 91 -18.04 5.88 2.85
C LEU A 91 -19.39 5.62 2.17
N ARG A 92 -20.48 6.23 2.65
CA ARG A 92 -21.82 6.01 2.09
C ARG A 92 -21.93 6.48 0.64
N PRO A 93 -21.51 7.70 0.27
CA PRO A 93 -21.52 8.12 -1.14
C PRO A 93 -20.69 7.20 -2.05
N ILE A 94 -19.55 6.71 -1.56
CA ILE A 94 -18.70 5.76 -2.30
C ILE A 94 -19.45 4.44 -2.54
N ALA A 95 -20.10 3.90 -1.51
CA ALA A 95 -20.87 2.65 -1.64
C ALA A 95 -22.07 2.80 -2.58
N GLU A 96 -22.78 3.94 -2.49
CA GLU A 96 -23.90 4.27 -3.37
C GLU A 96 -23.45 4.41 -4.83
N GLN A 97 -22.32 5.06 -5.08
CA GLN A 97 -21.75 5.19 -6.42
C GLN A 97 -21.23 3.85 -6.95
N LEU A 98 -20.53 3.06 -6.13
CA LEU A 98 -20.08 1.72 -6.50
C LEU A 98 -21.26 0.80 -6.87
N LYS A 99 -22.41 0.94 -6.20
CA LYS A 99 -23.62 0.19 -6.54
C LYS A 99 -24.15 0.52 -7.94
N VAL A 100 -23.98 1.76 -8.40
CA VAL A 100 -24.45 2.22 -9.72
C VAL A 100 -23.44 1.86 -10.80
N GLU A 101 -22.16 2.11 -10.55
CA GLU A 101 -21.10 1.95 -11.55
C GLU A 101 -20.56 0.52 -11.63
N LEU A 102 -20.70 -0.29 -10.58
CA LEU A 102 -20.23 -1.68 -10.53
C LEU A 102 -18.75 -1.79 -10.91
N THR A 103 -18.45 -2.53 -11.99
CA THR A 103 -17.10 -2.65 -12.53
C THR A 103 -16.63 -1.39 -13.24
N GLU A 104 -17.46 -0.41 -13.56
CA GLU A 104 -16.96 0.87 -14.09
C GLU A 104 -16.41 1.78 -12.99
N TYR A 105 -16.64 1.46 -11.70
CA TYR A 105 -16.13 2.26 -10.59
C TYR A 105 -14.59 2.19 -10.52
N PRO A 106 -13.88 3.32 -10.36
CA PRO A 106 -12.43 3.34 -10.32
C PRO A 106 -11.87 2.53 -9.14
N ILE A 107 -10.82 1.76 -9.40
CA ILE A 107 -10.16 0.99 -8.33
C ILE A 107 -9.62 1.94 -7.26
N THR A 108 -10.20 1.81 -6.07
CA THR A 108 -10.03 2.73 -4.96
C THR A 108 -9.53 1.99 -3.72
N VAL A 109 -8.37 2.41 -3.21
CA VAL A 109 -7.85 1.93 -1.92
C VAL A 109 -8.23 2.91 -0.83
N ILE A 110 -8.95 2.42 0.19
CA ILE A 110 -9.36 3.21 1.34
C ILE A 110 -8.56 2.77 2.56
N TYR A 111 -7.62 3.61 2.98
CA TYR A 111 -6.86 3.41 4.21
C TYR A 111 -7.64 3.89 5.44
N LEU A 112 -7.84 2.98 6.39
CA LEU A 112 -8.55 3.21 7.63
C LEU A 112 -8.01 2.35 8.78
N PRO A 113 -8.24 2.72 10.06
CA PRO A 113 -7.86 1.88 11.19
C PRO A 113 -8.46 0.48 11.12
N LEU A 114 -7.69 -0.50 11.60
CA LEU A 114 -8.12 -1.90 11.65
C LEU A 114 -9.51 -2.08 12.28
N LYS A 115 -9.78 -1.38 13.40
CA LYS A 115 -11.07 -1.46 14.11
C LYS A 115 -12.28 -1.01 13.29
N TRP A 116 -12.07 -0.30 12.18
CA TRP A 116 -13.13 0.20 11.30
C TRP A 116 -13.25 -0.56 9.98
N CYS A 117 -12.30 -1.45 9.65
CA CYS A 117 -12.34 -2.24 8.41
C CYS A 117 -13.62 -3.07 8.31
N GLY A 118 -13.95 -3.83 9.36
CA GLY A 118 -15.17 -4.63 9.39
C GLY A 118 -16.45 -3.79 9.32
N THR A 119 -16.47 -2.62 9.96
CA THR A 119 -17.65 -1.75 9.90
C THR A 119 -17.84 -1.11 8.52
N ALA A 120 -16.76 -0.69 7.86
CA ALA A 120 -16.81 -0.20 6.49
C ALA A 120 -17.27 -1.29 5.51
N TYR A 121 -16.74 -2.51 5.67
CA TYR A 121 -17.16 -3.67 4.89
C TYR A 121 -18.65 -3.98 5.06
N ASN A 122 -19.16 -4.00 6.30
CA ASN A 122 -20.58 -4.25 6.57
C ASN A 122 -21.49 -3.15 6.01
N LEU A 123 -21.07 -1.88 6.06
CA LEU A 123 -21.80 -0.77 5.42
C LEU A 123 -21.95 -1.00 3.91
N PHE A 124 -20.90 -1.48 3.24
CA PHE A 124 -20.97 -1.78 1.82
C PHE A 124 -21.85 -3.01 1.55
N CYS A 125 -21.79 -4.05 2.40
CA CYS A 125 -22.73 -5.18 2.31
C CYS A 125 -24.19 -4.71 2.41
N GLU A 126 -24.51 -3.80 3.33
CA GLU A 126 -25.85 -3.24 3.53
C GLU A 126 -26.33 -2.43 2.32
N ILE A 127 -25.49 -1.52 1.81
CA ILE A 127 -25.87 -0.61 0.72
C ILE A 127 -25.97 -1.35 -0.61
N LEU A 128 -24.98 -2.18 -0.95
CA LEU A 128 -24.93 -2.86 -2.24
C LEU A 128 -25.93 -4.02 -2.32
N GLY A 129 -26.23 -4.69 -1.20
CA GLY A 129 -27.12 -5.85 -1.21
C GLY A 129 -26.61 -6.92 -2.18
N ASP A 130 -27.48 -7.48 -3.02
CA ASP A 130 -27.07 -8.51 -3.98
C ASP A 130 -26.13 -7.99 -5.07
N SER A 131 -26.15 -6.68 -5.37
CA SER A 131 -25.24 -6.03 -6.33
C SER A 131 -23.77 -6.01 -5.89
N GLN A 132 -23.45 -6.48 -4.68
CA GLN A 132 -22.07 -6.61 -4.23
C GLN A 132 -21.27 -7.67 -4.99
N TYR A 133 -21.95 -8.55 -5.74
CA TYR A 133 -21.35 -9.58 -6.57
C TYR A 133 -21.64 -9.32 -8.05
N PHE A 134 -20.62 -9.46 -8.89
CA PHE A 134 -20.68 -9.23 -10.32
C PHE A 134 -19.94 -10.33 -11.09
N PRO A 135 -20.46 -10.82 -12.24
CA PRO A 135 -21.71 -10.40 -12.88
C PRO A 135 -22.96 -10.85 -12.10
N GLU A 136 -24.13 -10.32 -12.44
CA GLU A 136 -25.38 -10.70 -11.79
C GLU A 136 -25.62 -12.22 -11.87
N GLY A 137 -26.06 -12.83 -10.77
CA GLY A 137 -26.28 -14.28 -10.68
C GLY A 137 -25.02 -15.13 -10.51
N CYS A 138 -23.83 -14.53 -10.40
CA CYS A 138 -22.59 -15.28 -10.16
C CYS A 138 -22.55 -15.95 -8.77
N PRO A 139 -21.67 -16.96 -8.58
CA PRO A 139 -21.40 -17.52 -7.26
C PRO A 139 -20.96 -16.43 -6.26
N ARG A 140 -21.47 -16.51 -5.03
CA ARG A 140 -21.17 -15.59 -3.93
C ARG A 140 -19.80 -15.87 -3.30
N ILE A 141 -18.76 -15.75 -4.11
CA ILE A 141 -17.35 -15.98 -3.73
C ILE A 141 -16.58 -14.65 -3.73
N PRO A 142 -15.45 -14.54 -2.98
CA PRO A 142 -14.66 -13.32 -2.89
C PRO A 142 -14.21 -12.74 -4.24
N GLU A 143 -13.91 -13.59 -5.21
CA GLU A 143 -13.40 -13.22 -6.54
C GLU A 143 -14.43 -12.42 -7.35
N ASN A 144 -15.72 -12.71 -7.15
CA ASN A 144 -16.80 -12.01 -7.84
C ASN A 144 -17.28 -10.77 -7.08
N ARG A 145 -16.63 -10.39 -5.98
CA ARG A 145 -17.11 -9.31 -5.11
C ARG A 145 -16.46 -7.97 -5.48
N LEU A 146 -17.26 -6.92 -5.51
CA LEU A 146 -16.82 -5.56 -5.87
C LEU A 146 -15.92 -4.89 -4.82
N PHE A 147 -15.84 -5.43 -3.60
CA PHE A 147 -15.01 -4.87 -2.54
C PHE A 147 -14.39 -5.93 -1.63
N ALA A 148 -13.21 -5.63 -1.08
CA ALA A 148 -12.45 -6.52 -0.22
C ALA A 148 -11.83 -5.78 0.97
N GLN A 149 -11.33 -6.54 1.95
CA GLN A 149 -10.52 -6.01 3.06
C GLN A 149 -9.09 -6.54 2.94
N TYR A 150 -8.10 -5.70 3.18
CA TYR A 150 -6.70 -6.10 3.23
C TYR A 150 -6.02 -5.58 4.50
N HIS A 151 -5.79 -6.46 5.48
CA HIS A 151 -5.18 -6.06 6.74
C HIS A 151 -4.42 -7.18 7.44
N ALA A 152 -3.50 -6.80 8.34
CA ALA A 152 -2.54 -7.72 8.96
C ALA A 152 -3.14 -9.00 9.59
N PRO A 153 -4.27 -8.96 10.32
CA PRO A 153 -4.89 -10.17 10.90
C PRO A 153 -5.41 -11.22 9.92
N GLN A 154 -5.51 -10.92 8.62
CA GLN A 154 -5.95 -11.91 7.64
C GLN A 154 -4.90 -13.00 7.42
N THR A 155 -5.38 -14.19 7.05
CA THR A 155 -4.54 -15.31 6.67
C THR A 155 -3.68 -14.94 5.46
N ALA A 156 -2.53 -15.60 5.29
CA ALA A 156 -1.68 -15.41 4.12
C ALA A 156 -2.44 -15.70 2.83
N ARG A 157 -3.24 -16.77 2.81
CA ARG A 157 -4.09 -17.16 1.68
C ARG A 157 -5.04 -16.04 1.25
N MET A 158 -5.81 -15.49 2.17
CA MET A 158 -6.76 -14.40 1.87
C MET A 158 -6.06 -13.17 1.28
N LYS A 159 -4.90 -12.81 1.83
CA LYS A 159 -4.11 -11.68 1.30
C LYS A 159 -3.62 -11.98 -0.11
N THR A 160 -3.09 -13.18 -0.35
CA THR A 160 -2.63 -13.59 -1.68
C THR A 160 -3.76 -13.58 -2.71
N GLU A 161 -4.95 -14.10 -2.36
CA GLU A 161 -6.11 -14.11 -3.26
C GLU A 161 -6.51 -12.68 -3.68
N ILE A 162 -6.58 -11.74 -2.72
CA ILE A 162 -6.89 -10.33 -3.02
C ILE A 162 -5.83 -9.68 -3.90
N LEU A 163 -4.54 -9.94 -3.63
CA LEU A 163 -3.46 -9.40 -4.46
C LEU A 163 -3.50 -9.97 -5.87
N GLN A 164 -3.77 -11.27 -6.03
CA GLN A 164 -3.90 -11.91 -7.34
C GLN A 164 -5.05 -11.29 -8.13
N GLN A 165 -6.20 -11.04 -7.47
CA GLN A 165 -7.32 -10.34 -8.08
C GLN A 165 -6.91 -8.94 -8.54
N LEU A 166 -6.28 -8.13 -7.68
CA LEU A 166 -5.86 -6.76 -8.03
C LEU A 166 -4.79 -6.68 -9.13
N LEU A 167 -4.08 -7.79 -9.42
CA LEU A 167 -3.09 -7.88 -10.48
C LEU A 167 -3.67 -8.31 -11.83
N LEU A 168 -4.96 -8.65 -11.90
CA LEU A 168 -5.65 -8.89 -13.16
C LEU A 168 -5.74 -7.59 -13.99
N GLU A 169 -5.83 -7.74 -15.31
CA GLU A 169 -6.00 -6.62 -16.24
C GLU A 169 -7.31 -5.86 -15.99
N ASP A 170 -8.39 -6.60 -15.71
CA ASP A 170 -9.68 -6.04 -15.33
C ASP A 170 -10.28 -6.75 -14.09
N PRO A 171 -9.93 -6.28 -12.87
CA PRO A 171 -10.32 -6.98 -11.64
C PRO A 171 -11.73 -6.62 -11.19
N THR A 172 -12.57 -7.61 -10.86
CA THR A 172 -13.93 -7.33 -10.32
C THR A 172 -13.90 -6.48 -9.06
N VAL A 173 -12.88 -6.63 -8.21
CA VAL A 173 -12.70 -5.79 -7.02
C VAL A 173 -12.40 -4.34 -7.40
N ARG A 174 -13.27 -3.42 -6.97
CA ARG A 174 -13.11 -1.98 -7.17
C ARG A 174 -12.79 -1.21 -5.90
N VAL A 175 -13.16 -1.70 -4.72
CA VAL A 175 -12.84 -1.02 -3.45
C VAL A 175 -12.10 -1.93 -2.48
N VAL A 176 -10.95 -1.47 -1.96
CA VAL A 176 -10.17 -2.22 -0.96
C VAL A 176 -10.04 -1.42 0.32
N PHE A 177 -10.60 -1.95 1.41
CA PHE A 177 -10.42 -1.43 2.76
C PHE A 177 -9.10 -1.92 3.32
N ALA A 178 -8.11 -1.04 3.40
CA ALA A 178 -6.74 -1.40 3.73
C ALA A 178 -6.29 -0.78 5.05
N THR A 179 -5.41 -1.50 5.76
CA THR A 179 -4.46 -0.86 6.67
C THR A 179 -3.12 -0.68 5.95
N VAL A 180 -2.12 -0.10 6.63
CA VAL A 180 -0.74 0.08 6.11
C VAL A 180 -0.05 -1.22 5.65
N ALA A 181 -0.68 -2.38 5.84
CA ALA A 181 -0.21 -3.66 5.34
C ALA A 181 -0.27 -3.77 3.80
N LEU A 182 -1.20 -3.09 3.13
CA LEU A 182 -1.26 -3.03 1.68
C LEU A 182 -0.20 -2.03 1.21
N GLY A 183 0.90 -2.48 0.61
CA GLY A 183 1.93 -1.57 0.08
C GLY A 183 3.38 -2.09 0.12
N MET A 184 3.68 -3.16 0.85
CA MET A 184 5.01 -3.78 0.75
C MET A 184 5.02 -4.87 -0.33
N GLY A 185 5.82 -4.67 -1.38
CA GLY A 185 6.16 -5.72 -2.34
C GLY A 185 5.10 -6.00 -3.42
N VAL A 186 4.17 -5.08 -3.66
CA VAL A 186 3.13 -5.23 -4.70
C VAL A 186 3.09 -3.98 -5.57
N ASN A 187 3.09 -4.17 -6.88
CA ASN A 187 2.91 -3.12 -7.87
C ASN A 187 1.54 -3.30 -8.56
N ILE A 188 0.56 -2.48 -8.17
CA ILE A 188 -0.78 -2.50 -8.75
C ILE A 188 -0.91 -1.27 -9.63
N SER A 189 -0.79 -1.45 -10.94
CA SER A 189 -0.76 -0.35 -11.93
C SER A 189 -2.10 0.37 -12.08
N HIS A 190 -3.21 -0.29 -11.76
CA HIS A 190 -4.57 0.17 -12.05
C HIS A 190 -5.25 0.87 -10.87
N ILE A 191 -4.52 1.22 -9.80
CA ILE A 191 -5.11 2.02 -8.71
C ILE A 191 -5.32 3.44 -9.23
N HIS A 192 -6.58 3.86 -9.27
CA HIS A 192 -6.98 5.19 -9.73
C HIS A 192 -7.15 6.16 -8.58
N GLN A 193 -7.53 5.66 -7.40
CA GLN A 193 -7.82 6.51 -6.25
C GLN A 193 -7.27 5.90 -4.95
N VAL A 194 -6.72 6.77 -4.10
CA VAL A 194 -6.29 6.43 -2.74
C VAL A 194 -6.94 7.42 -1.77
N ILE A 195 -7.66 6.90 -0.78
CA ILE A 195 -8.35 7.68 0.23
C ILE A 195 -7.80 7.33 1.59
N HIS A 196 -7.30 8.33 2.32
CA HIS A 196 -6.94 8.18 3.72
C HIS A 196 -8.05 8.76 4.61
N LEU A 197 -8.76 7.91 5.35
CA LEU A 197 -9.85 8.38 6.26
C LEU A 197 -9.34 9.06 7.54
N MET A 198 -8.06 8.89 7.82
CA MET A 198 -7.33 9.58 8.87
C MET A 198 -6.01 10.10 8.32
N VAL A 199 -5.40 11.04 9.03
CA VAL A 199 -4.05 11.51 8.70
C VAL A 199 -3.08 10.31 8.73
N PRO A 200 -2.31 10.06 7.66
CA PRO A 200 -1.30 9.00 7.61
C PRO A 200 -0.21 9.12 8.66
#